data_AF-A0A0D6R801-F1
#
_entry.id   AF-A0A0D6R801-F1
#
_cell.length_a   1.000
_cell.length_b   1.000
_cell.length_c   1.000
_cell.angle_alpha   90.00
_cell.angle_beta   90.00
_cell.angle_gamma   90.00
#
_symmetry.space_group_name_H-M   'P 1'
#
loop_
_entity.id
_entity.type
_entity.pdbx_description
1 polymer ?
#
loop_
_entity_poly.entity_id
_entity_poly.type
_entity_poly.pdbx_seq_one_letter_code
_entity_poly.pdbx_strand_id
1 'polypeptide(L)'
;MSSLAAARADNFYYPPEWTPEQGSLNKFHGQHALRERAKKIDQGILIIRFEMPFNIWCGGCQSMIAKGVRFNAEKKQVGNYYSTKIWSFTMKAPCCKQEIVIQTDPKNCLYTIISGAEQKK
;
A
#
# COMPACT_ATOMS: atom_id res chain seq x y z
N MET A 1 -27.29 -18.72 -3.07
CA MET A 1 -26.52 -19.55 -4.03
C MET A 1 -25.20 -18.85 -4.34
N SER A 2 -24.11 -19.53 -3.96
CA SER A 2 -22.70 -19.38 -4.33
C SER A 2 -22.23 -18.13 -5.10
N SER A 3 -21.43 -17.31 -4.43
CA SER A 3 -20.69 -16.12 -4.89
C SER A 3 -19.41 -16.42 -5.70
N LEU A 4 -19.26 -17.63 -6.24
CA LEU A 4 -18.06 -18.04 -6.99
C LEU A 4 -18.11 -17.70 -8.48
N ALA A 5 -19.29 -17.47 -9.07
CA ALA A 5 -19.41 -17.08 -10.49
C ALA A 5 -18.81 -15.70 -10.82
N ALA A 6 -18.66 -14.82 -9.82
CA ALA A 6 -18.07 -13.49 -10.01
C ALA A 6 -16.52 -13.50 -10.03
N ALA A 7 -15.87 -14.57 -9.55
CA ALA A 7 -14.41 -14.63 -9.47
C ALA A 7 -13.75 -15.06 -10.79
N ARG A 8 -14.51 -15.69 -11.70
CA ARG A 8 -14.13 -16.05 -13.07
C ARG A 8 -15.33 -15.74 -13.98
N ALA A 9 -15.69 -14.46 -14.05
CA ALA A 9 -16.83 -14.03 -14.84
C ALA A 9 -16.49 -14.16 -16.34
N ASP A 10 -17.00 -15.20 -17.00
CA ASP A 10 -16.85 -15.40 -18.44
C ASP A 10 -17.67 -14.39 -19.27
N ASN A 11 -18.55 -13.62 -18.62
CA ASN A 11 -19.44 -12.65 -19.26
C ASN A 11 -19.39 -11.28 -18.57
N PHE A 12 -18.35 -10.49 -18.86
CA PHE A 12 -18.37 -9.06 -18.52
C PHE A 12 -19.36 -8.34 -19.43
N TYR A 13 -20.15 -7.41 -18.87
CA TYR A 13 -20.93 -6.48 -19.68
C TYR A 13 -19.96 -5.50 -20.35
N TYR A 14 -19.92 -5.56 -21.67
CA TYR A 14 -19.22 -4.60 -22.50
C TYR A 14 -20.25 -3.62 -23.08
N PRO A 15 -20.09 -2.30 -22.88
CA PRO A 15 -20.93 -1.29 -23.50
C PRO A 15 -20.94 -1.46 -25.03
N PRO A 16 -22.07 -1.20 -25.72
CA PRO A 16 -22.17 -1.37 -27.17
C PRO A 16 -21.18 -0.51 -27.96
N GLU A 17 -20.69 0.58 -27.36
CA GLU A 17 -19.68 1.47 -27.97
C GLU A 17 -18.23 1.04 -27.70
N TRP A 18 -18.02 0.08 -26.80
CA TRP A 18 -16.69 -0.43 -26.50
C TRP A 18 -16.27 -1.48 -27.52
N THR A 19 -15.07 -1.31 -28.07
CA THR A 19 -14.43 -2.29 -28.97
C THR A 19 -13.15 -2.82 -28.33
N PRO A 20 -12.75 -4.09 -28.57
CA PRO A 20 -11.54 -4.67 -27.99
C PRO A 20 -10.25 -3.88 -28.27
N GLU A 21 -10.19 -3.15 -29.39
CA GLU A 21 -9.07 -2.29 -29.77
C GLU A 21 -8.86 -1.10 -28.82
N GLN A 22 -9.92 -0.63 -28.15
CA GLN A 22 -9.86 0.48 -27.19
C GLN A 22 -9.14 0.11 -25.88
N GLY A 23 -8.86 -1.19 -25.67
CA GLY A 23 -8.16 -1.72 -24.50
C GLY A 23 -9.11 -2.04 -23.33
N SER A 24 -8.58 -2.16 -22.11
CA SER A 24 -9.36 -2.60 -20.96
C SER A 24 -10.60 -1.72 -20.68
N LEU A 25 -11.66 -2.32 -20.13
CA LEU A 25 -12.89 -1.62 -19.76
C LEU A 25 -12.65 -0.44 -18.79
N ASN A 26 -11.66 -0.56 -17.91
CA ASN A 26 -11.23 0.54 -17.03
C ASN A 26 -10.74 1.76 -17.83
N LYS A 27 -9.96 1.53 -18.90
CA LYS A 27 -9.47 2.59 -19.79
C LYS A 27 -10.62 3.25 -20.54
N PHE A 28 -11.60 2.47 -21.00
CA PHE A 28 -12.83 2.97 -21.63
C PHE A 28 -13.61 3.90 -20.71
N HIS A 29 -13.73 3.55 -19.42
CA HIS A 29 -14.37 4.41 -18.42
C HIS A 29 -13.46 5.52 -17.87
N GLY A 30 -12.24 5.69 -18.39
CA GLY A 30 -11.27 6.67 -17.89
C GLY A 30 -10.80 6.42 -16.45
N GLN A 31 -10.97 5.21 -15.92
CA GLN A 31 -10.62 4.84 -14.56
C GLN A 31 -9.28 4.10 -14.51
N HIS A 32 -8.47 4.41 -13.50
CA HIS A 32 -7.28 3.62 -13.19
C HIS A 32 -7.67 2.26 -12.59
N ALA A 33 -6.96 1.19 -12.93
CA ALA A 33 -7.25 -0.16 -12.43
C ALA A 33 -7.24 -0.26 -10.89
N LEU A 34 -6.36 0.51 -10.24
CA LEU A 34 -6.26 0.59 -8.77
C LEU A 34 -7.17 1.67 -8.14
N ARG A 35 -7.96 2.39 -8.94
CA ARG A 35 -8.91 3.43 -8.53
C ARG A 35 -8.31 4.39 -7.49
N GLU A 36 -8.99 4.61 -6.37
CA GLU A 36 -8.60 5.54 -5.31
C GLU A 36 -7.21 5.27 -4.72
N ARG A 37 -6.73 4.02 -4.75
CA ARG A 37 -5.39 3.70 -4.24
C ARG A 37 -4.27 4.33 -5.06
N ALA A 38 -4.53 4.59 -6.33
CA ALA A 38 -3.61 5.25 -7.26
C ALA A 38 -3.88 6.75 -7.40
N LYS A 39 -4.60 7.37 -6.45
CA LYS A 39 -4.89 8.81 -6.48
C LYS A 39 -3.63 9.70 -6.54
N LYS A 40 -2.49 9.21 -6.03
CA LYS A 40 -1.20 9.91 -5.99
C LYS A 40 -0.13 9.24 -6.87
N ILE A 41 -0.56 8.51 -7.91
CA ILE A 41 0.36 7.76 -8.78
C ILE A 41 1.32 8.69 -9.55
N ASP A 42 0.89 9.91 -9.84
CA ASP A 42 1.67 11.02 -10.41
C ASP A 42 2.90 11.36 -9.56
N GLN A 43 2.80 11.21 -8.24
CA GLN A 43 3.91 11.42 -7.30
C GLN A 43 4.71 10.14 -7.04
N GLY A 44 4.39 9.04 -7.72
CA GLY A 44 4.96 7.72 -7.48
C GLY A 44 4.52 7.09 -6.15
N ILE A 45 3.40 7.56 -5.58
CA ILE A 45 2.86 7.10 -4.30
C ILE A 45 1.65 6.19 -4.54
N LEU A 46 1.68 5.00 -3.95
CA LEU A 46 0.56 4.06 -3.98
C LEU A 46 0.07 3.77 -2.57
N ILE A 47 -1.25 3.84 -2.36
CA ILE A 47 -1.86 3.48 -1.08
C ILE A 47 -2.01 1.95 -1.04
N ILE A 48 -1.36 1.31 -0.07
CA ILE A 48 -1.40 -0.14 0.14
C ILE A 48 -1.89 -0.48 1.54
N ARG A 49 -2.33 -1.74 1.73
CA ARG A 49 -2.49 -2.29 3.08
C ARG A 49 -1.18 -2.88 3.55
N PHE A 50 -0.66 -2.35 4.64
CA PHE A 50 0.61 -2.75 5.25
C PHE A 50 0.34 -3.34 6.63
N GLU A 51 0.95 -4.48 6.94
CA GLU A 51 0.86 -5.12 8.26
C GLU A 51 2.17 -4.88 9.01
N MET A 52 2.09 -4.49 10.28
CA MET A 52 3.31 -4.23 11.06
C MET A 52 4.14 -5.51 11.25
N PRO A 53 5.42 -5.52 10.85
CA PRO A 53 6.25 -6.73 10.90
C PRO A 53 6.69 -7.10 12.33
N PHE A 54 6.76 -6.12 13.23
CA PHE A 54 7.18 -6.28 14.62
C PHE A 54 6.47 -5.27 15.54
N ASN A 55 6.57 -5.49 16.85
CA ASN A 55 6.01 -4.57 17.85
C ASN A 55 6.80 -3.26 17.88
N ILE A 56 6.09 -2.14 17.84
CA ILE A 56 6.68 -0.80 17.90
C ILE A 56 5.95 0.06 18.94
N TRP A 57 6.63 1.04 19.49
CA TRP A 57 6.05 2.05 20.38
C TRP A 57 5.94 3.36 19.62
N CYS A 58 4.75 3.96 19.63
CA CYS A 58 4.53 5.24 18.98
C CYS A 58 5.30 6.34 19.73
N GLY A 59 6.06 7.17 19.00
CA GLY A 59 6.85 8.24 19.61
C GLY A 59 6.00 9.36 20.23
N GLY A 60 4.76 9.54 19.78
CA GLY A 60 3.86 10.60 20.30
C GLY A 60 3.09 10.20 21.56
N CYS A 61 2.39 9.06 21.51
CA CYS A 61 1.48 8.62 22.58
C CYS A 61 2.06 7.50 23.46
N GLN A 62 3.27 7.00 23.14
CA GLN A 62 3.91 5.84 23.78
C GLN A 62 3.08 4.55 23.81
N SER A 63 1.95 4.48 23.08
CA SER A 63 1.18 3.24 22.96
C SER A 63 1.93 2.22 22.12
N MET A 64 1.83 0.96 22.51
CA MET A 64 2.35 -0.16 21.73
C MET A 64 1.44 -0.45 20.53
N ILE A 65 2.03 -0.55 19.35
CA ILE A 65 1.41 -1.09 18.14
C ILE A 65 1.95 -2.51 17.99
N ALA A 66 1.05 -3.48 18.10
CA ALA A 66 1.40 -4.89 17.99
C ALA A 66 1.77 -5.28 16.54
N LYS A 67 2.57 -6.33 16.43
CA LYS A 67 2.80 -7.05 15.17
C LYS A 67 1.47 -7.48 14.55
N GLY A 68 1.34 -7.33 13.24
CA GLY A 68 0.14 -7.70 12.48
C GLY A 68 -0.96 -6.63 12.45
N VAL A 69 -0.81 -5.51 13.16
CA VAL A 69 -1.76 -4.38 13.04
C VAL A 69 -1.71 -3.83 11.61
N ARG A 70 -2.89 -3.66 11.02
CA ARG A 70 -3.08 -3.27 9.61
C ARG A 70 -3.21 -1.76 9.46
N PHE A 71 -2.49 -1.20 8.49
CA PHE A 71 -2.51 0.21 8.14
C PHE A 71 -2.81 0.41 6.66
N ASN A 72 -3.45 1.53 6.34
CA ASN A 72 -3.36 2.10 5.00
C ASN A 72 -2.08 2.94 4.97
N ALA A 73 -1.09 2.47 4.22
CA ALA A 73 0.23 3.11 4.13
C ALA A 73 0.46 3.67 2.72
N GLU A 74 1.11 4.82 2.66
CA GLU A 74 1.62 5.42 1.43
C GLU A 74 2.97 4.78 1.11
N LYS A 75 3.01 3.96 0.06
CA LYS A 75 4.22 3.33 -0.46
C LYS A 75 4.89 4.28 -1.46
N LYS A 76 6.14 4.65 -1.19
CA LYS A 76 6.99 5.49 -2.06
C LYS A 76 8.35 4.83 -2.29
N GLN A 77 8.90 4.93 -3.49
CA GLN A 77 10.30 4.55 -3.75
C GLN A 77 11.21 5.68 -3.30
N VAL A 78 12.20 5.40 -2.43
CA VAL A 78 13.12 6.43 -1.89
C VAL A 78 14.55 6.25 -2.40
N GLY A 79 14.94 5.03 -2.75
CA GLY A 79 16.28 4.75 -3.27
C GLY A 79 16.39 3.34 -3.82
N ASN A 80 17.61 2.90 -4.09
CA ASN A 80 17.92 1.54 -4.51
C ASN A 80 19.16 1.04 -3.74
N TYR A 81 19.14 -0.23 -3.34
CA TYR A 81 20.29 -0.99 -2.88
C TYR A 81 20.73 -1.89 -4.05
N TYR A 82 21.78 -1.49 -4.76
CA TYR A 82 22.13 -2.04 -6.08
C TYR A 82 20.93 -1.99 -7.04
N SER A 83 20.43 -3.14 -7.49
CA SER A 83 19.23 -3.26 -8.34
C SER A 83 17.92 -3.36 -7.55
N THR A 84 17.97 -3.56 -6.23
CA THR A 84 16.79 -3.76 -5.38
C THR A 84 16.26 -2.42 -4.89
N LYS A 85 14.98 -2.14 -5.16
CA LYS A 85 14.33 -0.89 -4.75
C LYS A 85 14.15 -0.83 -3.23
N ILE A 86 14.45 0.33 -2.64
CA ILE A 86 14.16 0.65 -1.25
C ILE A 86 12.80 1.36 -1.19
N TRP A 87 11.86 0.75 -0.48
CA TRP A 87 10.52 1.27 -0.29
C TRP A 87 10.41 1.96 1.07
N SER A 88 9.75 3.11 1.07
CA SER A 88 9.30 3.81 2.27
C SER A 88 7.79 3.68 2.40
N PHE A 89 7.35 3.37 3.61
CA PHE A 89 5.95 3.24 3.99
C PHE A 89 5.66 4.28 5.05
N THR A 90 4.83 5.24 4.68
CA THR A 90 4.36 6.29 5.58
C THR A 90 2.94 5.99 6.00
N MET A 91 2.68 6.00 7.30
CA MET A 91 1.35 5.72 7.84
C MET A 91 1.07 6.51 9.12
N LYS A 92 -0.19 6.59 9.50
CA LYS A 92 -0.62 7.30 10.70
C LYS A 92 -0.93 6.32 11.82
N ALA A 93 -0.40 6.59 13.01
CA ALA A 93 -0.67 5.82 14.21
C ALA A 93 -2.18 5.84 14.55
N PRO A 94 -2.76 4.74 15.04
CA PRO A 94 -4.18 4.68 15.34
C PRO A 94 -4.52 5.47 16.62
N CYS A 95 -3.58 5.59 17.58
CA CYS A 95 -3.79 6.31 18.84
C CYS A 95 -3.86 7.84 18.64
N CYS A 96 -2.83 8.44 18.05
CA CYS A 96 -2.60 9.89 18.06
C CYS A 96 -2.43 10.49 16.67
N LYS A 97 -2.61 9.67 15.61
CA LYS A 97 -2.39 10.07 14.21
C LYS A 97 -0.98 10.56 13.90
N GLN A 98 -0.01 10.31 14.78
CA GLN A 98 1.41 10.55 14.54
C GLN A 98 1.86 9.83 13.27
N GLU A 99 2.63 10.52 12.45
CA GLU A 99 3.21 9.94 11.24
C GLU A 99 4.38 9.03 11.59
N ILE A 100 4.33 7.80 11.10
CA ILE A 100 5.35 6.76 11.26
C ILE A 100 5.90 6.44 9.88
N VAL A 101 7.23 6.44 9.75
CA VAL A 101 7.93 6.12 8.51
C VAL A 101 8.79 4.89 8.72
N ILE A 102 8.54 3.85 7.91
CA ILE A 102 9.29 2.60 7.90
C ILE A 102 9.89 2.40 6.52
N GLN A 103 11.13 1.95 6.46
CA GLN A 103 11.80 1.59 5.20
C GLN A 103 12.20 0.13 5.17
N THR A 104 12.25 -0.43 3.97
CA THR A 104 12.87 -1.75 3.73
C THR A 104 14.39 -1.61 3.77
N ASP A 105 15.06 -2.54 4.43
CA ASP A 105 16.51 -2.71 4.36
C ASP A 105 16.84 -4.04 3.65
N PRO A 106 17.14 -3.99 2.33
CA PRO A 106 17.49 -5.18 1.56
C PRO A 106 18.78 -5.87 2.00
N LYS A 107 19.70 -5.16 2.68
CA LYS A 107 20.99 -5.73 3.12
C LYS A 107 20.80 -6.74 4.24
N ASN A 108 19.93 -6.39 5.20
CA ASN A 108 19.68 -7.21 6.39
C ASN A 108 18.37 -8.02 6.30
N CYS A 109 17.62 -7.89 5.20
CA CYS A 109 16.29 -8.48 5.03
C CYS A 109 15.29 -8.07 6.13
N LEU A 110 15.41 -6.83 6.62
CA LEU A 110 14.61 -6.29 7.72
C LEU A 110 13.87 -5.02 7.31
N TYR A 111 13.01 -4.55 8.19
CA TYR A 111 12.42 -3.21 8.12
C TYR A 111 13.06 -2.34 9.19
N THR A 112 13.40 -1.11 8.83
CA THR A 112 14.00 -0.12 9.73
C THR A 112 13.03 1.03 9.93
N ILE A 113 12.80 1.41 11.19
CA ILE A 113 12.01 2.61 11.50
C ILE A 113 12.91 3.82 11.30
N ILE A 114 12.45 4.77 10.48
CA ILE A 114 13.15 6.03 10.23
C ILE A 114 12.65 7.11 11.18
N SER A 115 11.34 7.19 11.41
CA SER A 115 10.75 8.21 12.27
C SER A 115 9.39 7.82 12.83
N GLY A 116 9.00 8.49 13.92
CA GLY A 116 7.65 8.46 14.49
C GLY A 116 7.33 7.26 15.39
N ALA A 117 8.22 6.28 15.44
CA ALA A 117 8.11 5.13 16.34
C ALA A 117 9.51 4.63 16.76
N GLU A 118 9.53 3.86 17.83
CA GLU A 118 10.73 3.19 18.31
C GLU A 118 10.47 1.70 18.50
N GLN A 119 11.49 0.89 18.23
CA GLN A 119 11.48 -0.52 18.58
C GLN A 119 12.18 -0.67 19.93
N LYS A 120 11.41 -0.96 21.00
CA LYS A 120 12.01 -1.37 22.27
C LYS A 120 12.48 -2.81 22.13
N LYS A 121 13.75 -3.04 22.49
CA LYS A 121 14.33 -4.38 22.61
C LYS A 121 13.88 -5.04 23.91
#